data_AF-A0A526Z335-F1
#
_entry.id   AF-A0A526Z335-F1
#
_cell.length_a   1.000
_cell.length_b   1.000
_cell.length_c   1.000
_cell.angle_alpha   90.00
_cell.angle_beta   90.00
_cell.angle_gamma   90.00
#
_symmetry.space_group_name_H-M   'P 1'
#
loop_
_entity.id
_entity.type
_entity.pdbx_description
1 polymer ?
#
loop_
_entity_poly.entity_id
_entity_poly.type
_entity_poly.pdbx_seq_one_letter_code
_entity_poly.pdbx_strand_id
1 'polypeptide(L)' 'MDKRDLSTVFRERLKMLLTRSDLNQSAFATAVGIDRSALSQLLSGASTRLPRAETLLNIAAEFKVSLDWLLGL' A
#
# COMPACT_ATOMS: atom_id res chain seq x y z
N MET A 1 13.69 13.19 -6.90
CA MET A 1 12.47 12.65 -6.26
C MET A 1 12.80 12.38 -4.79
N ASP A 2 12.17 13.10 -3.87
CA ASP A 2 12.46 13.00 -2.42
C ASP A 2 11.81 11.74 -1.84
N LYS A 3 12.39 11.12 -0.80
CA LYS A 3 11.80 9.93 -0.15
C LYS A 3 10.39 10.17 0.42
N ARG A 4 10.10 11.42 0.78
CA ARG A 4 8.77 11.89 1.24
C ARG A 4 7.73 11.87 0.12
N ASP A 5 8.18 12.01 -1.13
CA ASP A 5 7.34 11.95 -2.32
C ASP A 5 6.90 10.50 -2.58
N LEU A 6 7.82 9.54 -2.53
CA LEU A 6 7.54 8.11 -2.69
C LEU A 6 6.49 7.58 -1.69
N SER A 7 6.65 7.88 -0.40
CA SER A 7 5.68 7.44 0.62
C SER A 7 4.29 8.04 0.41
N THR A 8 4.23 9.27 -0.12
CA THR A 8 2.97 9.94 -0.45
C THR A 8 2.32 9.28 -1.67
N VAL A 9 3.07 9.07 -2.75
CA VAL A 9 2.59 8.38 -3.96
C VAL A 9 2.11 6.97 -3.61
N PHE A 10 2.90 6.21 -2.86
CA PHE A 10 2.52 4.87 -2.38
C PHE A 10 1.17 4.88 -1.66
N ARG A 11 0.97 5.81 -0.71
CA ARG A 11 -0.27 5.88 0.06
C ARG A 11 -1.48 6.21 -0.82
N GLU A 12 -1.34 7.13 -1.77
CA GLU A 12 -2.43 7.48 -2.68
C GLU A 12 -2.78 6.31 -3.62
N ARG A 13 -1.77 5.61 -4.14
CA ARG A 13 -1.98 4.41 -4.97
C ARG A 13 -2.55 3.25 -4.15
N LEU A 14 -2.16 3.09 -2.89
CA LEU A 14 -2.73 2.10 -1.97
C LEU A 14 -4.22 2.37 -1.71
N LYS A 15 -4.60 3.63 -1.45
CA LYS A 15 -6.03 4.02 -1.31
C LYS A 15 -6.80 3.70 -2.58
N MET A 16 -6.22 3.99 -3.75
CA MET A 16 -6.84 3.68 -5.04
C MET A 16 -7.08 2.18 -5.22
N LEU A 17 -6.10 1.34 -4.88
CA LEU A 17 -6.26 -0.12 -4.92
C LEU A 17 -7.39 -0.58 -3.98
N LEU A 18 -7.41 -0.08 -2.74
CA LEU A 18 -8.48 -0.41 -1.78
C LEU A 18 -9.86 -0.05 -2.34
N THR A 19 -10.05 1.16 -2.84
CA THR A 19 -11.33 1.61 -3.42
C THR A 19 -11.75 0.78 -4.64
N ARG A 20 -10.81 0.38 -5.50
CA ARG A 20 -11.10 -0.43 -6.70
C ARG A 20 -11.35 -1.90 -6.42
N SER A 21 -10.81 -2.41 -5.32
CA SER A 21 -10.91 -3.83 -4.97
C SER A 21 -12.29 -4.25 -4.45
N ASP A 22 -13.15 -3.28 -4.09
CA ASP A 22 -14.41 -3.51 -3.36
C ASP A 22 -14.24 -4.25 -2.01
N LEU A 23 -12.99 -4.37 -1.53
CA LEU A 23 -12.68 -4.96 -0.24
C LEU A 23 -12.78 -3.91 0.87
N ASN A 24 -13.27 -4.35 2.04
CA ASN A 24 -13.05 -3.59 3.27
C ASN A 24 -11.59 -3.70 3.73
N GLN A 25 -11.17 -2.82 4.64
CA GLN A 25 -9.77 -2.78 5.12
C GLN A 25 -9.30 -4.10 5.75
N SER A 26 -10.17 -4.85 6.43
CA SER A 26 -9.77 -6.14 7.04
C SER A 26 -9.47 -7.16 5.96
N ALA A 27 -10.35 -7.31 4.97
CA ALA A 27 -10.18 -8.24 3.87
C ALA A 27 -8.97 -7.88 3.00
N PHE A 28 -8.76 -6.59 2.72
CA PHE A 28 -7.56 -6.11 2.02
C PHE A 28 -6.29 -6.45 2.78
N ALA A 29 -6.24 -6.20 4.09
CA ALA A 29 -5.08 -6.47 4.92
C ALA A 29 -4.72 -7.96 4.90
N THR A 30 -5.73 -8.83 5.05
CA THR A 30 -5.57 -10.29 4.94
C THR A 30 -5.03 -10.70 3.56
N ALA A 31 -5.57 -10.13 2.47
CA ALA A 31 -5.15 -10.46 1.10
C ALA A 31 -3.65 -10.17 0.85
N VAL A 32 -3.12 -9.10 1.44
CA VAL A 32 -1.70 -8.72 1.28
C VAL A 32 -0.79 -9.21 2.41
N GLY A 33 -1.34 -10.00 3.36
CA GLY A 33 -0.58 -10.64 4.43
C GLY A 33 -0.15 -9.70 5.57
N ILE A 34 -0.96 -8.68 5.89
CA ILE A 34 -0.70 -7.78 7.03
C ILE A 34 -1.92 -7.67 7.95
N ASP A 35 -1.71 -7.17 9.17
CA ASP A 35 -2.80 -6.86 10.09
C ASP A 35 -3.56 -5.59 9.68
N ARG A 36 -4.85 -5.54 10.03
CA ARG A 36 -5.71 -4.36 9.76
C ARG A 36 -5.16 -3.07 10.37
N SER A 37 -4.55 -3.13 11.56
CA SER A 37 -3.93 -1.97 12.20
C SER A 37 -2.75 -1.43 11.40
N ALA A 38 -1.90 -2.32 10.87
CA ALA A 38 -0.79 -1.96 9.99
C ALA A 38 -1.31 -1.28 8.71
N LEU A 39 -2.35 -1.84 8.07
CA LEU A 39 -2.98 -1.20 6.92
C LEU A 39 -3.52 0.20 7.25
N SER A 40 -4.23 0.35 8.38
CA SER A 40 -4.74 1.64 8.84
C SER A 40 -3.63 2.67 9.08
N GLN A 41 -2.49 2.25 9.64
CA GLN A 41 -1.32 3.13 9.82
C GLN A 41 -0.71 3.55 8.48
N LEU A 42 -0.65 2.66 7.49
CA LEU A 42 -0.19 2.98 6.14
C LEU A 42 -1.12 4.00 5.45
N LEU A 43 -2.44 3.78 5.55
CA LEU A 43 -3.46 4.64 4.94
C LEU A 43 -3.58 6.02 5.60
N SER A 44 -3.44 6.08 6.93
CA SER A 44 -3.53 7.33 7.70
C SER A 44 -2.32 8.24 7.49
N GLY A 45 -1.19 7.70 7.05
CA GLY A 45 0.03 8.48 6.88
C GLY A 45 0.74 8.86 8.17
N ALA A 46 0.37 8.22 9.30
CA ALA A 46 1.05 8.41 10.58
C ALA A 46 2.54 8.04 10.49
N SER A 47 2.90 7.14 9.56
CA SER A 47 4.28 6.83 9.19
C SER A 47 4.62 7.44 7.84
N THR A 48 5.74 8.17 7.78
CA THR A 48 6.35 8.61 6.52
C THR A 48 7.23 7.54 5.89
N ARG A 49 7.36 6.36 6.53
CA ARG A 49 8.16 5.23 6.04
C ARG A 49 7.29 4.26 5.26
N LEU A 50 7.80 3.81 4.12
CA LEU A 50 7.26 2.69 3.36
C LEU A 50 7.26 1.41 4.21
N PRO A 51 6.33 0.47 3.94
CA PRO A 51 6.37 -0.85 4.56
C PRO A 51 7.58 -1.67 4.06
N ARG A 52 7.77 -2.86 4.62
CA ARG A 52 8.85 -3.76 4.20
C ARG A 52 8.66 -4.18 2.74
N ALA A 53 9.77 -4.56 2.09
CA ALA A 53 9.77 -4.99 0.69
C ALA A 53 8.79 -6.14 0.42
N GLU A 54 8.68 -7.10 1.33
CA GLU A 54 7.72 -8.21 1.24
C GLU A 54 6.26 -7.70 1.13
N THR A 55 5.85 -6.76 1.99
CA THR A 55 4.50 -6.17 1.92
C THR A 55 4.27 -5.45 0.59
N LEU A 56 5.26 -4.71 0.09
CA LEU A 56 5.18 -4.03 -1.21
C LEU A 56 4.99 -5.03 -2.35
N LEU A 57 5.75 -6.13 -2.33
CA LEU A 57 5.65 -7.21 -3.32
C LEU A 57 4.28 -7.91 -3.25
N ASN A 58 3.78 -8.19 -2.04
CA ASN A 58 2.45 -8.80 -1.87
C ASN A 58 1.34 -7.91 -2.43
N ILE A 59 1.37 -6.59 -2.14
CA ILE A 59 0.38 -5.64 -2.69
C ILE A 59 0.46 -5.64 -4.22
N ALA A 60 1.65 -5.55 -4.79
CA ALA A 60 1.86 -5.54 -6.23
C ALA A 60 1.34 -6.83 -6.90
N ALA A 61 1.67 -7.98 -6.32
CA ALA A 61 1.28 -9.30 -6.83
C ALA A 61 -0.24 -9.57 -6.73
N GLU A 62 -0.85 -9.17 -5.61
CA GLU A 62 -2.29 -9.34 -5.36
C GLU A 62 -3.11 -8.51 -6.34
N PHE A 63 -2.79 -7.22 -6.46
CA PHE A 63 -3.55 -6.28 -7.29
C PHE A 63 -3.06 -6.15 -8.74
N LYS A 64 -2.14 -7.02 -9.17
CA LYS A 64 -1.60 -7.08 -10.54
C LYS A 64 -1.06 -5.74 -11.05
N VAL A 65 -0.31 -5.05 -10.19
CA VAL A 65 0.38 -3.80 -10.52
C VAL A 65 1.89 -3.98 -10.39
N SER A 66 2.68 -3.17 -11.09
CA SER A 66 4.15 -3.17 -10.95
C SER A 66 4.58 -2.42 -9.69
N LEU A 67 5.80 -2.71 -9.21
CA LEU A 67 6.38 -1.98 -8.07
C LEU A 67 6.70 -0.51 -8.43
N ASP A 68 7.09 -0.23 -9.67
CA ASP A 68 7.30 1.15 -10.15
C ASP A 68 5.97 1.92 -10.12
N TRP A 69 4.89 1.30 -10.60
CA TRP A 69 3.55 1.84 -10.48
C TRP A 69 3.11 1.87 -9.03
N LEU A 70 3.57 1.04 -8.12
CA LEU A 70 3.16 1.21 -6.71
C LEU A 70 3.89 2.40 -6.05
N LEU A 71 5.12 2.68 -6.45
CA LEU A 71 6.01 3.63 -5.76
C LEU A 71 6.16 5.00 -6.43
N GLY A 72 5.82 5.14 -7.72
CA GLY A 72 5.98 6.40 -8.45
C GLY A 72 7.28 6.53 -9.22
N LEU A 73 7.97 5.41 -9.46
CA LEU A 73 9.28 5.39 -10.09
C LEU A 73 9.21 5.51 -11.61
#